data_AF-A0A1G0GHF1-F1
#
_entry.id   AF-A0A1G0GHF1-F1
#
_cell.length_a   1.000
_cell.length_b   1.000
_cell.length_c   1.000
_cell.angle_alpha   90.00
_cell.angle_beta   90.00
_cell.angle_gamma   90.00
#
_symmetry.space_group_name_H-M   'P 1'
#
loop_
_entity.id
_entity.type
_entity.pdbx_description
1 polymer ?
#
loop_
_entity_poly.entity_id
_entity_poly.type
_entity_poly.pdbx_seq_one_letter_code
_entity_poly.pdbx_strand_id
1 'polypeptide(L)'
;MFLQHSANIIGIVGVIFVLIAFFLLNMNKLAAKHLSYQLLNFFGASFILFSLMFEWNTASVLIESAWVVISVMGLYQAIRTKQKTTS
;
A
#
# COMPACT_ATOMS: atom_id res chain seq x y z
N MET A 1 2.78 8.05 25.07
CA MET A 1 3.61 6.83 25.14
C MET A 1 2.90 5.60 24.56
N PHE A 2 1.73 5.18 25.08
CA PHE A 2 1.03 3.99 24.56
C PHE A 2 0.58 4.08 23.09
N LEU A 3 -0.06 5.20 22.69
CA LEU A 3 -0.52 5.41 21.31
C LEU A 3 0.62 5.37 20.29
N GLN A 4 1.79 5.91 20.65
CA GLN A 4 2.99 5.94 19.82
C GLN A 4 3.56 4.53 19.62
N HIS A 5 3.54 3.68 20.65
CA HIS A 5 3.95 2.29 20.53
C HIS A 5 3.03 1.50 19.61
N SER A 6 1.71 1.68 19.76
CA SER A 6 0.72 1.06 18.86
C SER A 6 0.88 1.53 17.41
N ALA A 7 1.15 2.83 17.20
CA ALA A 7 1.39 3.39 15.88
C ALA A 7 2.64 2.78 15.20
N ASN A 8 3.73 2.55 15.94
CA ASN A 8 4.90 1.85 15.41
C ASN A 8 4.61 0.42 14.97
N ILE A 9 3.81 -0.33 15.75
CA ILE A 9 3.40 -1.68 15.36
C ILE A 9 2.59 -1.65 14.06
N ILE A 10 1.65 -0.70 13.94
CA ILE A 10 0.86 -0.50 12.70
C ILE A 10 1.79 -0.15 11.53
N GLY A 11 2.75 0.74 11.73
CA GLY A 11 3.75 1.08 10.71
C GLY A 11 4.56 -0.15 10.27
N ILE A 12 5.01 -0.99 11.20
CA ILE A 12 5.73 -2.24 10.89
C ILE A 12 4.86 -3.21 10.09
N VAL A 13 3.58 -3.37 10.46
CA VAL A 13 2.64 -4.18 9.69
C VAL A 13 2.48 -3.62 8.28
N GLY A 14 2.43 -2.29 8.13
CA GLY A 14 2.42 -1.61 6.84
C GLY A 14 3.65 -1.93 5.99
N VAL A 15 4.85 -1.84 6.59
CA VAL A 15 6.12 -2.22 5.94
C VAL A 15 6.09 -3.66 5.46
N ILE A 16 5.62 -4.60 6.29
CA ILE A 16 5.50 -6.01 5.90
C ILE A 16 4.60 -6.17 4.67
N PHE A 17 3.48 -5.44 4.61
CA PHE A 17 2.54 -5.51 3.48
C PHE A 17 3.19 -5.00 2.19
N VAL A 18 3.88 -3.85 2.23
CA VAL A 18 4.60 -3.31 1.08
C VAL A 18 5.70 -4.26 0.62
N LEU A 19 6.47 -4.84 1.56
CA LEU A 19 7.52 -5.81 1.24
C LEU A 19 6.95 -7.08 0.61
N ILE A 20 5.84 -7.62 1.10
CA ILE A 20 5.17 -8.77 0.48
C ILE A 20 4.67 -8.41 -0.92
N ALA A 21 4.07 -7.23 -1.10
CA ALA A 21 3.61 -6.76 -2.41
C ALA A 21 4.78 -6.70 -3.40
N PHE A 22 5.88 -6.07 -3.00
CA PHE A 22 7.09 -5.92 -3.82
C PHE A 22 7.77 -7.26 -4.09
N PHE A 23 7.85 -8.14 -3.09
CA PHE A 23 8.39 -9.49 -3.25
C PHE A 23 7.59 -10.30 -4.27
N LEU A 24 6.27 -10.33 -4.15
CA LEU A 24 5.40 -11.04 -5.08
C LEU A 24 5.46 -10.45 -6.49
N LEU A 25 5.61 -9.13 -6.61
CA LEU A 25 5.86 -8.47 -7.90
C LEU A 25 7.18 -8.93 -8.53
N ASN A 26 8.27 -8.93 -7.77
CA ASN A 26 9.59 -9.35 -8.26
C ASN A 26 9.65 -10.83 -8.62
N MET A 27 8.91 -11.68 -7.90
CA MET A 27 8.77 -13.10 -8.25
C MET A 27 7.88 -13.34 -9.49
N ASN A 28 7.36 -12.29 -10.14
CA ASN A 28 6.34 -12.39 -11.19
C ASN A 28 5.08 -13.17 -10.75
N LYS A 29 4.83 -13.27 -9.44
CA LYS A 29 3.61 -13.90 -8.88
C LYS A 29 2.42 -12.95 -8.91
N LEU A 30 2.67 -11.65 -8.85
CA LEU A 30 1.70 -10.60 -9.08
C LEU A 30 2.24 -9.65 -10.15
N ALA A 31 1.37 -9.08 -10.97
CA ALA A 31 1.71 -7.94 -11.82
C ALA A 31 1.21 -6.65 -11.18
N ALA A 32 1.84 -5.51 -11.50
CA ALA A 32 1.42 -4.21 -10.99
C ALA A 32 -0.06 -3.89 -11.28
N LYS A 33 -0.63 -4.41 -12.38
CA LYS A 33 -2.06 -4.25 -12.72
C LYS A 33 -3.02 -5.13 -11.91
N HIS A 34 -2.51 -6.08 -11.12
CA HIS A 34 -3.34 -7.01 -10.38
C HIS A 34 -3.96 -6.32 -9.16
N LEU A 35 -5.25 -6.61 -8.94
CA LEU A 35 -6.02 -6.11 -7.80
C LEU A 35 -5.30 -6.39 -6.46
N SER A 36 -4.80 -7.60 -6.27
CA SER A 36 -4.12 -8.01 -5.03
C SER A 36 -2.85 -7.21 -4.75
N TYR A 37 -2.07 -6.88 -5.79
CA TYR A 37 -0.88 -6.05 -5.64
C TYR A 37 -1.26 -4.63 -5.19
N GLN A 38 -2.25 -4.04 -5.87
CA GLN A 38 -2.71 -2.68 -5.57
C GLN A 38 -3.33 -2.59 -4.16
N LEU A 39 -4.06 -3.61 -3.71
CA LEU A 39 -4.60 -3.66 -2.35
C LEU A 39 -3.51 -3.79 -1.30
N LEU A 40 -2.56 -4.73 -1.47
CA LEU A 40 -1.45 -4.88 -0.52
C LEU A 40 -0.66 -3.59 -0.36
N ASN A 41 -0.37 -2.93 -1.48
CA ASN A 41 0.40 -1.70 -1.48
C ASN A 41 -0.38 -0.52 -0.90
N PHE A 42 -1.68 -0.40 -1.21
CA PHE A 42 -2.55 0.61 -0.62
C PHE A 42 -2.64 0.48 0.90
N PHE A 43 -2.93 -0.72 1.42
CA PHE A 43 -3.03 -0.93 2.87
C PHE A 43 -1.67 -0.77 3.55
N GLY A 44 -0.61 -1.27 2.93
CA GLY A 44 0.75 -1.11 3.43
C GLY A 44 1.14 0.36 3.60
N ALA A 45 1.04 1.14 2.52
CA ALA A 45 1.35 2.57 2.55
C ALA A 45 0.42 3.38 3.47
N SER A 46 -0.86 3.03 3.55
CA SER A 46 -1.82 3.68 4.46
C SER A 46 -1.46 3.46 5.93
N PHE A 47 -1.00 2.26 6.29
CA PHE A 47 -0.56 1.97 7.67
C PHE A 47 0.74 2.70 8.02
N ILE A 48 1.67 2.83 7.08
CA ILE A 48 2.89 3.62 7.29
C ILE A 48 2.53 5.10 7.43
N LEU A 49 1.65 5.66 6.57
CA LEU A 49 1.15 7.03 6.72
C LEU A 49 0.51 7.27 8.08
N PHE A 50 -0.30 6.31 8.55
CA PHE A 50 -0.91 6.41 9.87
C PHE A 50 0.14 6.48 10.98
N SER A 51 1.22 5.67 10.92
CA SER A 51 2.29 5.74 11.92
C SER A 51 3.06 7.07 11.86
N LEU A 52 3.22 7.64 10.67
CA LEU A 52 3.90 8.92 10.45
C LEU A 52 3.14 10.13 11.03
N MET A 53 1.86 10.00 11.37
CA MET A 53 1.13 11.03 12.11
C MET A 53 1.60 11.15 13.56
N PHE A 54 2.28 10.12 14.09
CA PHE A 54 2.84 10.08 15.44
C PHE A 54 4.35 10.31 15.44
N GLU A 55 5.05 9.88 14.38
CA GLU A 55 6.48 10.03 14.18
C GLU A 55 6.74 10.73 12.84
N TRP A 56 6.73 12.06 12.86
CA TRP A 56 6.70 12.84 11.63
C TRP A 56 8.00 12.71 10.83
N ASN A 57 7.86 12.27 9.58
CA ASN A 57 8.91 12.33 8.58
C ASN A 57 8.35 12.80 7.24
N THR A 58 8.69 14.03 6.83
CA THR A 58 8.16 14.65 5.62
C THR A 58 8.48 13.86 4.35
N ALA A 59 9.67 13.28 4.24
CA ALA A 59 10.07 12.51 3.08
C ALA A 59 9.27 11.21 2.99
N SER A 60 9.10 10.50 4.11
CA SER A 60 8.26 9.31 4.21
C SER A 60 6.80 9.62 3.92
N VAL A 61 6.25 10.73 4.43
CA VAL A 61 4.85 11.11 4.14
C VAL A 61 4.64 11.32 2.64
N LEU A 62 5.58 11.96 1.96
CA LEU A 62 5.47 12.23 0.52
C LEU A 62 5.48 10.92 -0.29
N ILE A 63 6.43 10.02 -0.02
CA ILE A 63 6.54 8.76 -0.77
C ILE A 63 5.36 7.83 -0.50
N GLU A 64 4.91 7.71 0.76
CA GLU A 64 3.77 6.85 1.08
C GLU A 64 2.45 7.42 0.54
N SER A 65 2.29 8.75 0.53
CA SER A 65 1.14 9.40 -0.14
C SER A 65 1.14 9.11 -1.63
N ALA A 66 2.30 9.16 -2.29
CA ALA A 66 2.43 8.80 -3.69
C ALA A 66 2.05 7.32 -3.91
N TRP A 67 2.50 6.40 -3.04
CA TRP A 67 2.13 4.99 -3.12
C TRP A 67 0.64 4.76 -2.96
N VAL A 68 -0.02 5.45 -2.04
CA VAL A 68 -1.48 5.41 -1.89
C VAL A 68 -2.17 5.87 -3.18
N VAL A 69 -1.77 7.02 -3.75
CA VAL A 69 -2.35 7.55 -4.99
C VAL A 69 -2.15 6.59 -6.17
N ILE A 70 -0.93 6.08 -6.36
CA ILE A 70 -0.61 5.08 -7.39
C ILE A 70 -1.50 3.84 -7.22
N SER A 71 -1.68 3.40 -5.97
CA SER A 71 -2.47 2.22 -5.67
C SER A 71 -3.96 2.40 -5.94
N VAL A 72 -4.51 3.58 -5.62
CA VAL A 72 -5.89 3.95 -5.96
C VAL A 72 -6.11 3.99 -7.47
N MET A 73 -5.19 4.58 -8.24
CA MET A 73 -5.28 4.60 -9.70
C MET A 73 -5.27 3.18 -10.29
N GLY A 74 -4.38 2.32 -9.80
CA GLY A 74 -4.31 0.92 -10.23
C GLY A 74 -5.56 0.12 -9.86
N LEU A 75 -6.10 0.34 -8.65
CA LEU A 75 -7.34 -0.27 -8.18
C LEU A 75 -8.52 0.11 -9.07
N TYR A 76 -8.68 1.41 -9.38
CA TYR A 76 -9.71 1.92 -10.27
C TYR A 76 -9.64 1.26 -11.66
N GLN A 77 -8.44 1.14 -12.22
CA GLN A 77 -8.23 0.50 -13.53
C GLN A 77 -8.53 -1.01 -13.49
N ALA A 78 -8.15 -1.71 -12.41
CA ALA A 78 -8.41 -3.14 -12.23
C ALA A 78 -9.92 -3.44 -12.16
N ILE A 79 -10.69 -2.63 -11.44
CA ILE A 79 -12.14 -2.77 -11.32
C ILE A 79 -12.82 -2.50 -12.67
N ARG A 80 -12.42 -1.43 -13.37
CA ARG A 80 -12.98 -1.09 -14.70
C ARG A 80 -12.70 -2.15 -15.75
N THR A 81 -11.54 -2.81 -15.68
CA THR A 81 -11.14 -3.84 -16.65
C THR A 81 -11.90 -5.15 -16.43
N LYS A 82 -12.14 -5.54 -15.16
CA LYS A 82 -12.96 -6.73 -14.85
C LYS A 82 -14.37 -6.66 -15.44
N GLN A 83 -14.97 -5.46 -15.51
CA GLN A 83 -16.30 -5.28 -16.08
C GLN A 83 -16.38 -5.54 -17.60
N LYS A 84 -15.25 -5.49 -18.32
CA LYS A 84 -15.23 -5.73 -19.78
C LYS A 84 -15.09 -7.21 -20.17
N THR A 85 -14.70 -8.09 -19.25
CA THR A 85 -14.48 -9.52 -19.55
C THR A 85 -15.71 -10.38 -19.23
N THR A 86 -16.83 -9.79 -18.79
CA THR A 86 -18.07 -10.49 -18.43
C THR A 86 -19.27 -10.06 -19.29
N SER A 87 -19.01 -9.49 -20.47
CA SER A 87 -20.01 -9.20 -21.51
C SER A 87 -19.74 -10.02 -22.75
#